data_AF-W9Z1P0-F1
#
_entry.id   AF-W9Z1P0-F1
#
_cell.length_a   1.000
_cell.length_b   1.000
_cell.length_c   1.000
_cell.angle_alpha   90.00
_cell.angle_beta   90.00
_cell.angle_gamma   90.00
#
_symmetry.space_group_name_H-M   'P 1'
#
loop_
_entity.id
_entity.type
_entity.pdbx_description
1 polymer ?
#
loop_
_entity_poly.entity_id
_entity_poly.type
_entity_poly.pdbx_seq_one_letter_code
_entity_poly.pdbx_strand_id
1 'polypeptide(L)'
;MSPSQFFDNITISLRHWCAPYSAKHVQGIHFDMSSRTFRISTGATREASFIVMHPDQTGQSSSGRSRKSGASSQTKTALTYSRAILLASYIKDVFLCGELLREGIEPRWKLGGAEAQMIALDKWVTFQARFMEGGTVLFRSFTIQSELMDRSYQTRFPSFLHLVFGGSSK
;
A
#
# COMPACT_ATOMS: atom_id res chain seq x y z
N MET A 1 6.35 -13.59 -37.66
CA MET A 1 5.67 -13.66 -36.34
C MET A 1 6.60 -14.35 -35.36
N SER A 2 6.99 -13.66 -34.28
CA SER A 2 7.59 -14.29 -33.10
C SER A 2 6.74 -13.88 -31.89
N PRO A 3 6.02 -14.81 -31.25
CA PRO A 3 5.14 -14.53 -30.13
C PRO A 3 5.80 -14.96 -28.82
N SER A 4 6.33 -14.01 -28.04
CA SER A 4 6.58 -14.17 -26.58
C SER A 4 7.34 -12.98 -25.99
N GLN A 5 6.86 -11.76 -26.21
CA GLN A 5 6.99 -10.77 -25.15
C GLN A 5 6.11 -11.31 -24.01
N PHE A 6 6.71 -12.06 -23.09
CA PHE A 6 6.12 -12.30 -21.79
C PHE A 6 5.82 -10.89 -21.25
N PHE A 7 4.58 -10.45 -21.35
CA PHE A 7 4.14 -9.29 -20.61
C PHE A 7 4.55 -9.56 -19.17
N ASP A 8 5.33 -8.65 -18.57
CA ASP A 8 5.65 -8.70 -17.14
C ASP A 8 4.35 -8.58 -16.38
N ASN A 9 3.71 -9.73 -16.21
CA ASN A 9 2.35 -9.82 -15.72
C ASN A 9 2.38 -9.60 -14.22
N ILE A 10 1.48 -8.74 -13.76
CA ILE A 10 1.35 -8.41 -12.35
C ILE A 10 0.14 -9.17 -11.82
N THR A 11 0.36 -10.03 -10.84
CA THR A 11 -0.75 -10.65 -10.11
C THR A 11 -1.19 -9.72 -8.99
N ILE A 12 -2.38 -9.16 -9.10
CA ILE A 12 -3.02 -8.35 -8.05
C ILE A 12 -3.87 -9.25 -7.16
N SER A 13 -3.81 -9.02 -5.85
CA SER A 13 -4.65 -9.69 -4.86
C SER A 13 -4.74 -8.92 -3.55
N LEU A 14 -5.89 -9.02 -2.87
CA LEU A 14 -6.09 -8.54 -1.49
C LEU A 14 -5.80 -9.62 -0.43
N ARG A 15 -5.43 -10.83 -0.83
CA ARG A 15 -5.24 -11.99 0.06
C ARG A 15 -4.16 -11.75 1.11
N HIS A 16 -3.01 -11.25 0.67
CA HIS A 16 -1.82 -11.13 1.49
C HIS A 16 -1.56 -9.70 1.96
N TRP A 17 -2.61 -8.88 2.07
CA TRP A 17 -2.52 -7.46 2.40
C TRP A 17 -1.67 -7.18 3.65
N CYS A 18 -1.71 -8.08 4.63
CA CYS A 18 -0.99 -7.98 5.90
C CYS A 18 0.41 -8.63 5.90
N ALA A 19 0.93 -9.04 4.74
CA ALA A 19 2.27 -9.61 4.65
C ALA A 19 3.33 -8.63 5.19
N PRO A 20 4.35 -9.11 5.90
CA PRO A 20 5.40 -8.26 6.43
C PRO A 20 6.19 -7.64 5.27
N TYR A 21 6.58 -6.38 5.45
CA TYR A 21 7.43 -5.67 4.52
C TYR A 21 8.89 -6.05 4.75
N SER A 22 9.55 -6.64 3.75
CA SER A 22 10.93 -7.15 3.84
C SER A 22 11.84 -6.67 2.70
N ALA A 23 11.64 -5.44 2.21
CA ALA A 23 12.46 -4.91 1.12
C ALA A 23 13.89 -4.58 1.58
N LYS A 24 14.89 -4.86 0.73
CA LYS A 24 16.30 -4.49 0.96
C LYS A 24 16.54 -2.96 0.96
N HIS A 25 15.59 -2.19 0.43
CA HIS A 25 15.62 -0.72 0.38
C HIS A 25 15.22 -0.02 1.70
N VAL A 26 15.06 -0.76 2.80
CA VAL A 26 14.82 -0.18 4.15
C VAL A 26 15.90 0.84 4.54
N GLN A 27 17.08 0.81 3.90
CA GLN A 27 18.17 1.77 4.13
C GLN A 27 17.81 3.24 3.81
N GLY A 28 16.74 3.52 3.05
CA GLY A 28 16.29 4.89 2.75
C GLY A 28 15.04 5.36 3.52
N ILE A 29 14.43 4.50 4.34
CA ILE A 29 13.21 4.83 5.09
C ILE A 29 13.59 5.25 6.50
N HIS A 30 13.55 6.56 6.77
CA HIS A 30 13.94 7.15 8.06
C HIS A 30 12.78 7.30 9.06
N PHE A 31 11.75 6.45 8.99
CA PHE A 31 10.62 6.48 9.92
C PHE A 31 10.17 5.07 10.33
N ASP A 32 9.43 4.99 11.44
CA ASP A 32 8.85 3.73 11.93
C ASP A 32 7.80 3.18 10.97
N MET A 33 8.04 1.98 10.44
CA MET A 33 7.19 1.26 9.48
C MET A 33 6.01 0.52 10.12
N SER A 34 5.89 0.56 11.45
CA SER A 34 4.79 -0.09 12.17
C SER A 34 3.44 0.43 11.70
N SER A 35 2.55 -0.48 11.31
CA SER A 35 1.19 -0.18 10.86
C SER A 35 1.09 0.82 9.69
N ARG A 36 1.92 0.65 8.66
CA ARG A 36 2.02 1.54 7.49
C ARG A 36 2.02 0.86 6.13
N THR A 37 2.11 -0.46 6.04
CA THR A 37 2.26 -1.16 4.75
C THR A 37 1.01 -1.94 4.34
N PHE A 38 0.80 -2.05 3.04
CA PHE A 38 -0.24 -2.88 2.44
C PHE A 38 0.31 -3.59 1.20
N ARG A 39 0.35 -4.92 1.20
CA ARG A 39 0.77 -5.69 0.01
C ARG A 39 -0.37 -5.76 -0.99
N ILE A 40 -0.10 -5.46 -2.26
CA ILE A 40 -1.15 -5.35 -3.29
C ILE A 40 -0.92 -6.25 -4.50
N SER A 41 0.35 -6.54 -4.84
CA SER A 41 0.64 -7.34 -6.02
C SER A 41 1.93 -8.13 -5.89
N THR A 42 2.13 -9.04 -6.84
CA THR A 42 3.37 -9.78 -7.05
C THR A 42 3.69 -9.75 -8.54
N GLY A 43 4.92 -9.34 -8.89
CA GLY A 43 5.39 -9.33 -10.27
C GLY A 43 5.85 -10.71 -10.76
N ALA A 44 6.16 -10.81 -12.05
CA ALA A 44 6.62 -12.04 -12.70
C ALA A 44 7.88 -12.64 -12.04
N THR A 45 8.76 -11.79 -11.50
CA THR A 45 9.97 -12.16 -10.74
C THR A 45 9.70 -12.61 -9.31
N ARG A 46 8.42 -12.77 -8.92
CA ARG A 46 7.95 -13.06 -7.55
C ARG A 46 8.23 -11.95 -6.53
N GLU A 47 8.61 -10.77 -6.99
CA GLU A 47 8.77 -9.59 -6.14
C GLU A 47 7.41 -9.03 -5.73
N ALA A 48 7.21 -8.79 -4.43
CA ALA A 48 5.98 -8.24 -3.89
C ALA A 48 6.00 -6.70 -3.95
N SER A 49 4.88 -6.09 -4.36
CA SER A 49 4.71 -4.64 -4.31
C SER A 49 3.86 -4.24 -3.11
N PHE A 50 4.24 -3.12 -2.50
CA PHE A 50 3.58 -2.58 -1.32
C PHE A 50 3.22 -1.11 -1.50
N ILE A 51 2.06 -0.75 -0.97
CA ILE A 51 1.69 0.64 -0.69
C ILE A 51 2.23 0.98 0.69
N VAL A 52 2.99 2.07 0.81
CA VAL A 52 3.58 2.55 2.05
C VAL A 52 3.00 3.91 2.42
N MET A 53 2.42 3.98 3.62
CA MET A 53 1.88 5.20 4.21
C MET A 53 2.98 5.92 4.99
N HIS A 54 3.47 7.06 4.48
CA HIS A 54 4.47 7.87 5.19
C HIS A 54 3.88 8.49 6.47
N PRO A 55 4.69 9.05 7.39
CA PRO A 55 4.24 9.98 8.42
C PRO A 55 4.21 11.43 7.92
N ASP A 56 3.57 12.35 8.66
CA ASP A 56 3.44 13.76 8.29
C ASP A 56 4.73 14.47 8.66
N GLN A 57 5.25 15.28 7.75
CA GLN A 57 6.47 16.05 8.00
C GLN A 57 6.21 17.34 8.80
N THR A 58 4.95 17.70 9.06
CA THR A 58 4.52 18.94 9.73
C THR A 58 4.72 18.98 11.25
N GLY A 59 5.67 18.19 11.75
CA GLY A 59 6.00 18.12 13.17
C GLY A 59 7.39 17.53 13.40
N GLN A 60 8.41 17.99 12.67
CA GLN A 60 9.78 17.89 13.19
C GLN A 60 9.89 18.81 14.42
N SER A 61 9.45 18.33 15.56
CA SER A 61 9.88 18.88 16.84
C SER A 61 9.89 17.80 17.90
N SER A 62 11.09 17.67 18.48
CA SER A 62 11.47 16.96 19.69
C SER A 62 11.73 15.46 19.55
N SER A 63 13.02 15.16 19.67
CA SER A 63 13.62 13.95 20.21
C SER A 63 12.86 13.39 21.43
N GLY A 64 11.75 12.70 21.19
CA GLY A 64 11.19 11.75 22.16
C GLY A 64 11.88 10.42 21.96
N ARG A 65 12.75 10.01 22.88
CA ARG A 65 13.31 8.65 22.93
C ARG A 65 12.14 7.65 22.93
N SER A 66 11.85 7.06 21.77
CA SER A 66 10.93 5.93 21.68
C SER A 66 11.51 4.80 22.52
N ARG A 67 10.86 4.53 23.65
CA ARG A 67 11.23 3.42 24.53
C ARG A 67 11.14 2.15 23.70
N LYS A 68 12.28 1.49 23.49
CA LYS A 68 12.38 0.15 22.91
C LYS A 68 11.46 -0.79 23.69
N SER A 69 10.24 -0.95 23.22
CA SER A 69 9.38 -2.08 23.58
C SER A 69 9.95 -3.29 22.86
N GLY A 70 10.41 -4.27 23.64
CA GLY A 70 11.03 -5.51 23.18
C GLY A 70 10.05 -6.47 22.50
N ALA A 71 9.33 -6.02 21.46
CA ALA A 71 8.63 -6.89 20.54
C ALA A 71 9.50 -7.06 19.30
N SER A 72 9.74 -8.31 18.89
CA SER A 72 10.57 -8.66 17.74
C SER A 72 10.18 -7.85 16.49
N SER A 73 11.14 -7.09 15.98
CA SER A 73 10.97 -6.01 15.00
C SER A 73 10.64 -6.47 13.56
N GLN A 74 10.11 -7.68 13.37
CA GLN A 74 9.82 -8.26 12.04
C GLN A 74 8.34 -8.52 11.77
N THR A 75 7.42 -8.28 12.72
CA THR A 75 6.07 -8.88 12.65
C THR A 75 4.86 -7.96 12.52
N LYS A 76 4.96 -6.61 12.45
CA LYS A 76 3.74 -5.75 12.33
C LYS A 76 3.87 -4.47 11.49
N THR A 77 4.50 -4.53 10.31
CA THR A 77 4.52 -3.37 9.39
C THR A 77 3.15 -3.12 8.73
N ALA A 78 2.32 -4.15 8.61
CA ALA A 78 1.02 -4.08 7.97
C ALA A 78 0.06 -3.11 8.67
N LEU A 79 -0.72 -2.36 7.88
CA LEU A 79 -1.81 -1.51 8.38
C LEU A 79 -2.71 -2.26 9.38
N THR A 80 -3.38 -1.51 10.26
CA THR A 80 -4.48 -2.08 11.04
C THR A 80 -5.63 -2.49 10.11
N TYR A 81 -6.46 -3.44 10.53
CA TYR A 81 -7.56 -3.94 9.70
C TYR A 81 -8.55 -2.83 9.27
N SER A 82 -8.91 -1.93 10.19
CA SER A 82 -9.77 -0.78 9.89
C SER A 82 -9.19 0.09 8.78
N ARG A 83 -7.88 0.37 8.84
CA ARG A 83 -7.18 1.17 7.83
C ARG A 83 -7.02 0.43 6.51
N ALA A 84 -6.78 -0.87 6.57
CA ALA A 84 -6.71 -1.72 5.39
C ALA A 84 -8.05 -1.75 4.64
N ILE A 85 -9.20 -1.74 5.34
CA ILE A 85 -10.53 -1.69 4.70
C ILE A 85 -10.68 -0.40 3.91
N LEU A 86 -10.36 0.75 4.51
CA LEU A 86 -10.45 2.05 3.82
C LEU A 86 -9.57 2.07 2.57
N LEU A 87 -8.32 1.63 2.70
CA LEU A 87 -7.40 1.55 1.57
C LEU A 87 -7.91 0.61 0.49
N ALA A 88 -8.42 -0.57 0.85
CA ALA A 88 -8.98 -1.51 -0.11
C ALA A 88 -10.22 -0.96 -0.82
N SER A 89 -11.06 -0.19 -0.13
CA SER A 89 -12.19 0.51 -0.76
C SER A 89 -11.70 1.49 -1.81
N TYR A 90 -10.72 2.33 -1.48
CA TYR A 90 -10.17 3.28 -2.44
C TYR A 90 -9.48 2.61 -3.63
N ILE A 91 -8.74 1.52 -3.39
CA ILE A 91 -8.16 0.73 -4.48
C ILE A 91 -9.25 0.22 -5.42
N LYS A 92 -10.36 -0.31 -4.89
CA LYS A 92 -11.50 -0.74 -5.71
C LYS A 92 -12.07 0.41 -6.53
N ASP A 93 -12.24 1.58 -5.93
CA ASP A 93 -12.75 2.77 -6.64
C ASP A 93 -11.85 3.16 -7.81
N VAL A 94 -10.52 3.03 -7.66
CA VAL A 94 -9.57 3.25 -8.77
C VAL A 94 -9.78 2.23 -9.89
N PHE A 95 -10.00 0.95 -9.57
CA PHE A 95 -10.28 -0.10 -10.56
C PHE A 95 -11.68 -0.03 -11.18
N LEU A 96 -12.59 0.78 -10.64
CA LEU A 96 -13.92 1.01 -11.21
C LEU A 96 -13.95 2.12 -12.28
N CYS A 97 -12.80 2.71 -12.61
CA CYS A 97 -12.71 3.88 -13.49
C CYS A 97 -11.93 3.61 -14.78
N GLY A 98 -12.50 4.07 -15.90
CA GLY A 98 -11.81 4.15 -17.20
C GLY A 98 -11.27 2.80 -17.69
N GLU A 99 -9.99 2.80 -18.08
CA GLU A 99 -9.30 1.66 -18.69
C GLU A 99 -9.01 0.48 -17.74
N LEU A 100 -9.26 0.67 -16.44
CA LEU A 100 -9.07 -0.35 -15.40
C LEU A 100 -10.36 -1.15 -15.13
N LEU A 101 -11.48 -0.75 -15.72
CA LEU A 101 -12.76 -1.43 -15.52
C LEU A 101 -12.65 -2.88 -16.01
N ARG A 102 -12.91 -3.83 -15.11
CA ARG A 102 -12.75 -5.30 -15.30
C ARG A 102 -11.29 -5.81 -15.36
N GLU A 103 -10.32 -4.92 -15.17
CA GLU A 103 -8.89 -5.25 -15.20
C GLU A 103 -8.31 -5.18 -13.78
N GLY A 104 -8.50 -6.23 -12.96
CA GLY A 104 -7.90 -6.33 -11.63
C GLY A 104 -8.91 -6.47 -10.49
N ILE A 105 -8.91 -5.54 -9.54
CA ILE A 105 -9.70 -5.70 -8.31
C ILE A 105 -11.17 -5.38 -8.56
N GLU A 106 -12.03 -6.36 -8.30
CA GLU A 106 -13.48 -6.16 -8.41
C GLU A 106 -14.11 -5.70 -7.08
N PRO A 107 -15.28 -5.03 -7.12
CA PRO A 107 -15.98 -4.56 -5.91
C PRO A 107 -16.25 -5.65 -4.86
N ARG A 108 -16.54 -6.87 -5.32
CA ARG A 108 -16.87 -8.02 -4.48
C ARG A 108 -15.68 -8.60 -3.71
N TRP A 109 -14.44 -8.30 -4.12
CA TRP A 109 -13.25 -8.88 -3.50
C TRP A 109 -13.15 -8.44 -2.04
N LYS A 110 -12.76 -9.36 -1.16
CA LYS A 110 -12.61 -9.06 0.27
C LYS A 110 -11.13 -9.01 0.66
N LEU A 111 -10.82 -8.25 1.71
CA LEU A 111 -9.51 -8.37 2.36
C LEU A 111 -9.30 -9.79 2.86
N GLY A 112 -8.13 -10.37 2.56
CA GLY A 112 -7.86 -11.78 2.89
C GLY A 112 -8.61 -12.78 2.02
N GLY A 113 -9.37 -12.30 1.02
CA GLY A 113 -10.10 -13.14 0.08
C GLY A 113 -9.17 -13.97 -0.82
N ALA A 114 -9.71 -15.03 -1.42
CA ALA A 114 -8.96 -15.92 -2.30
C ALA A 114 -8.76 -15.34 -3.70
N GLU A 115 -9.36 -14.20 -4.02
CA GLU A 115 -9.36 -13.62 -5.34
C GLU A 115 -7.98 -13.07 -5.73
N ALA A 116 -7.61 -13.32 -6.98
CA ALA A 116 -6.41 -12.81 -7.61
C ALA A 116 -6.63 -12.72 -9.12
N GLN A 117 -6.05 -11.71 -9.74
CA GLN A 117 -6.12 -11.53 -11.19
C GLN A 117 -4.75 -11.10 -11.70
N MET A 118 -4.37 -11.68 -12.82
CA MET A 118 -3.21 -11.27 -13.57
C MET A 118 -3.61 -10.10 -14.48
N ILE A 119 -2.92 -8.98 -14.37
CA ILE A 119 -3.10 -7.81 -15.24
C ILE A 119 -1.82 -7.53 -16.02
N ALA A 120 -1.99 -6.90 -17.18
CA ALA A 120 -0.88 -6.44 -17.99
C ALA A 120 -0.15 -5.26 -17.34
N LEU A 121 1.12 -5.06 -17.72
CA LEU A 121 1.99 -4.03 -17.14
C LEU A 121 1.46 -2.61 -17.40
N ASP A 122 0.89 -2.35 -18.57
CA ASP A 122 0.27 -1.06 -18.91
C ASP A 122 -0.90 -0.75 -17.97
N LYS A 123 -1.75 -1.74 -17.67
CA LYS A 123 -2.84 -1.61 -16.69
C LYS A 123 -2.30 -1.35 -15.28
N TRP A 124 -1.21 -2.00 -14.91
CA TRP A 124 -0.54 -1.74 -13.64
C TRP A 124 -0.02 -0.30 -13.54
N VAL A 125 0.58 0.24 -14.61
CA VAL A 125 1.03 1.63 -14.69
C VAL A 125 -0.15 2.61 -14.61
N THR A 126 -1.24 2.32 -15.32
CA THR A 126 -2.47 3.14 -15.25
C THR A 126 -3.05 3.15 -13.84
N PHE A 127 -3.08 2.00 -13.15
CA PHE A 127 -3.49 1.92 -11.74
C PHE A 127 -2.63 2.83 -10.86
N GLN A 128 -1.30 2.78 -10.99
CA GLN A 128 -0.41 3.62 -10.20
C GLN A 128 -0.70 5.11 -10.40
N ALA A 129 -0.82 5.57 -11.64
CA ALA A 129 -1.06 6.97 -11.95
C ALA A 129 -2.37 7.48 -11.32
N ARG A 130 -3.47 6.72 -11.51
CA ARG A 130 -4.79 7.05 -10.97
C ARG A 130 -4.84 7.00 -9.44
N PHE A 131 -4.16 6.03 -8.86
CA PHE A 131 -4.05 5.88 -7.42
C PHE A 131 -3.30 7.05 -6.77
N MET A 132 -2.29 7.59 -7.45
CA MET A 132 -1.57 8.78 -6.98
C MET A 132 -2.39 10.07 -7.15
N GLU A 133 -3.14 10.20 -8.24
CA GLU A 133 -4.00 11.37 -8.52
C GLU A 133 -5.12 11.54 -7.48
N GLY A 134 -5.84 10.46 -7.15
CA GLY A 134 -6.94 10.51 -6.18
C GLY A 134 -6.50 10.39 -4.71
N GLY A 135 -5.21 10.23 -4.43
CA GLY A 135 -4.69 9.95 -3.09
C GLY A 135 -5.10 11.00 -2.06
N THR A 136 -5.28 12.26 -2.49
CA THR A 136 -5.74 13.38 -1.65
C THR A 136 -7.10 13.16 -0.99
N VAL A 137 -8.02 12.46 -1.66
CA VAL A 137 -9.36 12.13 -1.14
C VAL A 137 -9.28 11.01 -0.10
N LEU A 138 -8.49 9.97 -0.38
CA LEU A 138 -8.21 8.89 0.57
C LEU A 138 -7.57 9.43 1.86
N PHE A 139 -6.64 10.38 1.75
CA PHE A 139 -6.00 10.99 2.92
C PHE A 139 -7.02 11.65 3.85
N ARG A 140 -7.98 12.42 3.32
CA ARG A 140 -9.03 13.05 4.14
C ARG A 140 -9.82 12.01 4.93
N SER A 141 -10.18 10.89 4.30
CA SER A 141 -10.90 9.79 4.97
C SER A 141 -10.10 9.16 6.11
N PHE A 142 -8.78 8.98 5.93
CA PHE A 142 -7.90 8.51 7.00
C PHE A 142 -7.76 9.52 8.13
N THR A 143 -7.64 10.82 7.81
CA THR A 143 -7.53 11.89 8.81
C THR A 143 -8.80 11.97 9.66
N ILE A 144 -9.98 11.99 9.03
CA ILE A 144 -11.27 12.06 9.73
C ILE A 144 -11.49 10.85 10.63
N GLN A 145 -11.21 9.63 10.15
CA GLN A 145 -11.32 8.44 11.01
C GLN A 145 -10.33 8.48 12.17
N SER A 146 -9.11 8.99 11.97
CA SER A 146 -8.15 9.16 13.06
C SER A 146 -8.65 10.16 14.11
N GLU A 147 -9.27 11.27 13.69
CA GLU A 147 -9.79 12.31 14.59
C GLU A 147 -11.04 11.83 15.37
N LEU A 148 -11.87 10.98 14.77
CA LEU A 148 -13.06 10.42 15.40
C LEU A 148 -12.76 9.25 16.35
N MET A 149 -11.65 8.53 16.14
CA MET A 149 -11.32 7.33 16.91
C MET A 149 -10.42 7.60 18.12
N ASP A 150 -9.82 8.79 18.28
CA ASP A 150 -8.95 9.07 19.44
C ASP A 150 -8.72 10.57 19.74
N ARG A 151 -9.08 11.01 20.96
CA ARG A 151 -8.74 12.33 21.54
C ARG A 151 -7.42 12.32 22.32
N SER A 152 -6.72 11.18 22.40
CA SER A 152 -5.55 10.98 23.26
C SER A 152 -4.25 10.60 22.55
N TYR A 153 -4.29 10.33 21.24
CA TYR A 153 -3.08 10.10 20.45
C TYR A 153 -3.16 10.91 19.15
N GLN A 154 -2.76 12.18 19.26
CA GLN A 154 -2.60 13.12 18.16
C GLN A 154 -1.49 12.64 17.22
N THR A 155 -1.78 11.64 16.40
CA THR A 155 -0.93 11.23 15.29
C THR A 155 -1.62 11.65 13.99
N ARG A 156 -1.55 12.95 13.71
CA ARG A 156 -1.84 13.49 12.36
C ARG A 156 -0.88 12.84 11.36
N PHE A 157 -1.42 12.31 10.27
CA PHE A 157 -0.72 11.62 9.18
C PHE A 157 -1.56 11.73 7.86
N PRO A 158 -1.00 11.68 6.61
CA PRO A 158 -0.05 12.65 6.02
C PRO A 158 -0.12 12.97 4.51
N SER A 159 0.89 13.72 4.04
CA SER A 159 1.03 14.45 2.77
C SER A 159 1.72 13.72 1.58
N PHE A 160 2.16 12.46 1.68
CA PHE A 160 2.70 11.71 0.51
C PHE A 160 2.47 10.19 0.64
N LEU A 161 2.08 9.56 -0.48
CA LEU A 161 2.00 8.10 -0.60
C LEU A 161 3.14 7.62 -1.50
N HIS A 162 3.85 6.57 -1.08
CA HIS A 162 4.91 5.97 -1.89
C HIS A 162 4.59 4.50 -2.14
N LEU A 163 4.58 4.12 -3.41
CA LEU A 163 4.46 2.72 -3.80
C LEU A 163 5.90 2.18 -3.91
N VAL A 164 6.28 1.28 -2.99
CA VAL A 164 7.60 0.66 -3.05
C VAL A 164 7.50 -0.62 -3.85
N PHE A 165 8.22 -0.61 -4.97
CA PHE A 165 8.34 -1.75 -5.87
C PHE A 165 9.51 -2.62 -5.43
N GLY A 166 9.26 -3.92 -5.30
CA GLY A 166 10.36 -4.88 -5.41
C GLY A 166 10.80 -4.88 -6.86
N GLY A 167 11.87 -4.15 -7.14
CA GLY A 167 12.61 -4.23 -8.37
C GLY A 167 14.07 -4.19 -7.95
N SER A 168 14.76 -5.33 -8.08
CA SER A 168 16.22 -5.33 -8.06
C SER A 168 16.72 -4.35 -9.12
N SER A 169 17.25 -3.21 -8.68
CA SER A 169 18.17 -2.46 -9.53
C SER A 169 19.35 -3.40 -9.79
N LYS A 170 19.62 -3.65 -11.07
CA LYS A 170 20.72 -4.51 -11.53
C LYS A 170 22.04 -4.11 -10.91
#